data_AF-A0A959WCU2-F1
#
_entry.id   AF-A0A959WCU2-F1
#
_cell.length_a   1.000
_cell.length_b   1.000
_cell.length_c   1.000
_cell.angle_alpha   90.00
_cell.angle_beta   90.00
_cell.angle_gamma   90.00
#
_symmetry.space_group_name_H-M   'P 1'
#
loop_
_entity.id
_entity.type
_entity.pdbx_description
1 polymer ?
#
loop_
_entity_poly.entity_id
_entity_poly.type
_entity_poly.pdbx_seq_one_letter_code
_entity_poly.pdbx_strand_id
1 'polypeptide(L)'
;MHGVNLDTLGRRDPAIYGSETLNQLEARVHDFARELDLEASFFQTNHEGEFCEYLHRVRETADAVLINAGAWSHYSWAIRDALEVAAKPAVEVHISDVDRRGEAEPWRS
;
A
#
# COMPACT_ATOMS: atom_id res chain seq x y z
N MET A 1 0.69 4.75 -0.36
CA MET A 1 -0.76 4.48 -0.35
C MET A 1 -1.03 3.07 0.15
N HIS A 2 -1.98 2.95 1.08
CA HIS A 2 -2.28 1.72 1.80
C HIS A 2 -3.75 1.33 1.57
N GLY A 3 -3.99 0.16 1.01
CA GLY A 3 -5.31 -0.37 0.72
C GLY A 3 -5.92 -1.12 1.91
N VAL A 4 -6.80 -2.05 1.56
CA VAL A 4 -7.68 -2.73 2.52
C VAL A 4 -6.92 -3.49 3.61
N ASN A 5 -7.41 -3.35 4.84
CA ASN A 5 -6.95 -3.97 6.09
C ASN A 5 -5.57 -3.53 6.59
N LEU A 6 -4.85 -2.62 5.92
CA LEU A 6 -3.53 -2.18 6.39
C LEU A 6 -3.61 -1.29 7.63
N ASP A 7 -4.76 -0.68 7.92
CA ASP A 7 -5.05 -0.03 9.21
C ASP A 7 -5.02 -1.00 10.40
N THR A 8 -5.12 -2.31 10.14
CA THR A 8 -5.10 -3.36 11.17
C THR A 8 -3.69 -3.88 11.50
N LEU A 9 -2.64 -3.32 10.89
CA LEU A 9 -1.25 -3.65 11.24
C LEU A 9 -0.98 -3.43 12.74
N GLY A 10 -0.20 -4.32 13.34
CA GLY A 10 0.09 -4.33 14.77
C GLY A 10 -1.07 -4.78 15.68
N ARG A 11 -2.26 -5.09 15.13
CA ARG A 11 -3.42 -5.61 15.90
C ARG A 11 -3.61 -7.13 15.78
N ARG A 12 -2.89 -7.77 14.87
CA ARG A 12 -2.90 -9.24 14.68
C ARG A 12 -1.82 -9.89 15.54
N ASP A 13 -1.85 -11.23 15.65
CA ASP A 13 -0.85 -11.99 16.40
C ASP A 13 0.57 -11.57 15.93
N PRO A 14 1.36 -10.92 16.83
CA PRO A 14 2.68 -10.41 16.48
C PRO A 14 3.64 -11.49 15.99
N ALA A 15 3.43 -12.75 16.40
CA ALA A 15 4.27 -13.88 15.99
C ALA A 15 4.19 -14.18 14.48
N ILE A 16 3.11 -13.76 13.80
CA ILE A 16 2.86 -14.04 12.38
C ILE A 16 3.02 -12.79 11.51
N TYR A 17 2.64 -11.61 12.02
CA TYR A 17 2.51 -10.38 11.23
C TYR A 17 3.43 -9.24 11.68
N GLY A 18 4.23 -9.44 12.74
CA GLY A 18 5.01 -8.39 13.36
C GLY A 18 4.17 -7.49 14.27
N SER A 19 4.83 -6.75 15.16
CA SER A 19 4.19 -5.82 16.10
C SER A 19 4.12 -4.38 15.60
N GLU A 20 4.62 -4.11 14.40
CA GLU A 20 4.71 -2.77 13.85
C GLU A 20 3.32 -2.28 13.38
N THR A 21 2.92 -1.11 13.87
CA THR A 21 1.68 -0.44 13.46
C THR A 21 1.88 0.33 12.16
N LEU A 22 0.80 0.63 11.45
CA LEU A 22 0.87 1.44 10.23
C LEU A 22 1.53 2.81 10.50
N ASN A 23 1.16 3.50 11.59
CA ASN A 23 1.75 4.79 11.94
C ASN A 23 3.27 4.71 12.18
N GLN A 24 3.77 3.62 12.78
CA GLN A 24 5.21 3.42 12.97
C GLN A 24 5.93 3.18 11.64
N LEU A 25 5.31 2.41 10.74
CA LEU A 25 5.81 2.21 9.39
C LEU A 25 5.88 3.53 8.62
N GLU A 26 4.81 4.33 8.65
CA GLU A 26 4.74 5.64 8.00
C GLU A 26 5.82 6.59 8.56
N ALA A 27 6.02 6.63 9.88
CA ALA A 27 7.07 7.43 10.50
C ALA A 27 8.47 7.04 10.00
N ARG A 28 8.78 5.72 9.93
CA ARG A 28 10.06 5.24 9.41
C ARG A 28 10.27 5.58 7.95
N VAL A 29 9.23 5.44 7.12
CA VAL A 29 9.28 5.80 5.69
C VAL A 29 9.50 7.30 5.53
N HIS A 30 8.81 8.11 6.33
CA HIS A 30 8.95 9.55 6.32
C HIS A 30 10.37 10.00 6.72
N ASP A 31 10.94 9.44 7.79
CA ASP A 31 12.30 9.75 8.23
C ASP A 31 13.33 9.35 7.16
N PHE A 32 13.18 8.18 6.56
CA PHE A 32 14.04 7.73 5.45
C PHE A 32 13.90 8.61 4.20
N ALA A 33 12.68 9.04 3.85
CA ALA A 33 12.48 9.95 2.73
C ALA A 33 13.20 11.29 2.97
N ARG A 34 13.15 11.81 4.20
CA ARG A 34 13.86 13.04 4.57
C ARG A 34 15.37 12.92 4.48
N GLU A 35 15.95 11.77 4.82
CA GLU A 35 17.39 11.50 4.64
C GLU A 35 17.81 11.57 3.16
N LEU A 36 16.87 11.39 2.24
CA LEU A 36 17.06 11.45 0.78
C LEU A 36 16.60 12.78 0.16
N ASP A 37 16.28 13.80 0.97
CA ASP A 37 15.69 15.08 0.54
C ASP A 37 14.36 14.91 -0.26
N LEU A 38 13.56 13.90 0.10
CA LEU A 38 12.24 13.65 -0.47
C LEU A 38 11.13 14.00 0.52
N GLU A 39 9.94 14.30 -0.01
CA GLU A 39 8.70 14.45 0.77
C GLU A 39 7.81 13.22 0.58
N ALA A 40 7.33 12.66 1.70
CA ALA A 40 6.43 11.51 1.70
C ALA A 40 5.08 11.89 2.30
N SER A 41 4.00 11.63 1.55
CA SER A 41 2.62 11.73 2.03
C SER A 41 1.97 10.35 2.07
N PHE A 42 1.07 10.17 3.04
CA PHE A 42 0.45 8.88 3.31
C PHE A 42 -1.07 8.97 3.19
N PHE A 43 -1.65 7.88 2.73
CA PHE A 43 -3.09 7.73 2.57
C PHE A 43 -3.44 6.26 2.76
N GLN A 44 -4.42 5.99 3.62
CA GLN A 44 -4.99 4.67 3.85
C GLN A 44 -6.51 4.73 3.71
N THR A 45 -7.09 3.71 3.09
CA THR A 45 -8.54 3.52 3.09
C THR A 45 -8.91 2.03 2.96
N ASN A 46 -10.07 1.69 3.51
CA ASN A 46 -10.73 0.39 3.31
C ASN A 46 -11.81 0.43 2.23
N HIS A 47 -11.94 1.55 1.50
CA HIS A 47 -12.91 1.76 0.43
C HIS A 47 -12.19 1.83 -0.92
N GLU A 48 -12.47 0.86 -1.80
CA GLU A 48 -11.82 0.76 -3.12
C GLU A 48 -12.03 2.01 -3.98
N GLY A 49 -13.23 2.59 -3.95
CA GLY A 49 -13.56 3.82 -4.68
C GLY A 49 -12.71 5.01 -4.22
N GLU A 50 -12.53 5.20 -2.90
CA GLU A 50 -11.68 6.28 -2.37
C GLU A 50 -10.20 6.08 -2.76
N PHE A 51 -9.75 4.83 -2.84
CA PHE A 51 -8.40 4.50 -3.30
C PHE A 51 -8.20 4.91 -4.76
N CYS A 52 -9.16 4.58 -5.63
CA CYS A 52 -9.15 4.97 -7.04
C CYS A 52 -9.22 6.49 -7.21
N GLU A 53 -10.11 7.17 -6.46
CA GLU A 53 -10.19 8.63 -6.48
C GLU A 53 -8.91 9.30 -6.01
N TYR A 54 -8.21 8.72 -5.02
CA TYR A 54 -6.92 9.23 -4.59
C TYR A 54 -5.86 9.05 -5.68
N LEU A 55 -5.82 7.90 -6.37
CA LEU A 55 -4.93 7.68 -7.51
C LEU A 55 -5.16 8.70 -8.63
N HIS A 56 -6.40 9.08 -8.92
CA HIS A 56 -6.66 10.12 -9.92
C HIS A 56 -5.98 11.46 -9.57
N ARG A 57 -5.91 11.82 -8.28
CA ARG A 57 -5.27 13.05 -7.79
C ARG A 57 -3.74 13.00 -7.77
N VAL A 58 -3.15 11.80 -7.73
CA VAL A 58 -1.68 11.60 -7.69
C VAL A 58 -1.00 12.25 -8.89
N ARG A 59 -1.69 12.34 -10.04
CA ARG A 59 -1.19 12.99 -11.24
C ARG A 59 -0.73 14.43 -10.97
N GLU A 60 -1.46 15.18 -10.15
CA GLU A 60 -1.17 16.57 -9.81
C GLU A 60 -0.39 16.72 -8.49
N THR A 61 -0.45 15.75 -7.59
CA THR A 61 0.06 15.90 -6.21
C THR A 61 1.37 15.18 -5.91
N ALA A 62 1.84 14.29 -6.79
CA ALA A 62 3.09 13.55 -6.55
C ALA A 62 3.87 13.22 -7.84
N ASP A 63 5.17 12.95 -7.67
CA ASP A 63 6.06 12.52 -8.76
C ASP A 63 6.05 11.01 -8.97
N ALA A 64 5.78 10.22 -7.93
CA ALA A 64 5.72 8.76 -7.95
C ALA A 64 4.80 8.25 -6.83
N VAL A 65 4.41 6.97 -6.89
CA VAL A 65 3.54 6.35 -5.89
C VAL A 65 4.07 4.98 -5.44
N LEU A 66 4.15 4.77 -4.13
CA LEU A 66 4.32 3.45 -3.52
C LEU A 66 2.96 2.93 -3.05
N ILE A 67 2.61 1.71 -3.45
CA ILE A 67 1.28 1.14 -3.24
C ILE A 67 1.38 -0.22 -2.58
N ASN A 68 0.59 -0.41 -1.53
CA ASN A 68 0.21 -1.74 -1.07
C ASN A 68 -1.32 -1.80 -1.08
N ALA A 69 -1.92 -2.43 -2.09
CA ALA A 69 -3.38 -2.48 -2.22
C ALA A 69 -4.04 -3.55 -1.30
N GLY A 70 -3.24 -4.27 -0.52
CA GLY A 70 -3.73 -5.35 0.33
C GLY A 70 -4.29 -6.50 -0.49
N ALA A 71 -5.50 -6.96 -0.17
CA ALA A 71 -6.13 -8.04 -0.92
C ALA A 71 -6.56 -7.62 -2.34
N TRP A 72 -6.77 -6.32 -2.58
CA TRP A 72 -7.20 -5.82 -3.89
C TRP A 72 -6.19 -6.08 -5.00
N SER A 73 -4.90 -6.25 -4.67
CA SER A 73 -3.86 -6.65 -5.62
C SER A 73 -4.21 -7.89 -6.44
N HIS A 74 -5.05 -8.79 -5.91
CA HIS A 74 -5.38 -10.05 -6.56
C HIS A 74 -6.61 -9.98 -7.47
N TYR A 75 -7.44 -8.94 -7.39
CA TYR A 75 -8.74 -8.94 -8.07
C TYR A 75 -9.28 -7.58 -8.51
N SER A 76 -8.70 -6.46 -8.04
CA SER A 76 -9.21 -5.13 -8.37
C SER A 76 -8.67 -4.65 -9.72
N TRP A 77 -9.46 -4.87 -10.76
CA TRP A 77 -9.24 -4.22 -12.05
C TRP A 77 -9.44 -2.71 -11.98
N ALA A 78 -10.32 -2.23 -11.09
CA ALA A 78 -10.55 -0.79 -10.91
C ALA A 78 -9.29 -0.05 -10.44
N ILE A 79 -8.52 -0.62 -9.49
CA ILE A 79 -7.26 -0.01 -9.03
C ILE A 79 -6.20 -0.06 -10.13
N ARG A 80 -6.15 -1.16 -10.90
CA ARG A 80 -5.25 -1.26 -12.06
C ARG A 80 -5.54 -0.17 -13.09
N ASP A 81 -6.80 0.04 -13.46
CA ASP A 81 -7.19 1.07 -14.42
C ASP A 81 -6.92 2.48 -13.86
N ALA A 82 -7.18 2.71 -12.57
CA ALA A 82 -6.88 3.97 -11.91
C ALA A 82 -5.37 4.30 -11.89
N LEU A 83 -4.50 3.29 -11.82
CA LEU A 83 -3.04 3.46 -11.93
C LEU A 83 -2.62 3.95 -13.32
N GLU A 84 -3.25 3.41 -14.37
CA GLU A 84 -3.02 3.88 -15.75
C GLU A 84 -3.44 5.35 -15.91
N VAL A 85 -4.55 5.76 -15.27
CA VAL A 85 -5.01 7.16 -15.25
C VAL A 85 -4.05 8.08 -14.49
N ALA A 86 -3.49 7.62 -13.37
CA ALA A 86 -2.53 8.41 -12.58
C ALA A 86 -1.29 8.78 -13.40
N ALA A 87 -0.86 7.89 -14.31
CA ALA A 87 0.26 8.10 -15.25
C ALA A 87 1.58 8.54 -14.57
N LYS A 88 1.81 8.09 -13.33
CA LYS A 88 3.05 8.28 -12.58
C LYS A 88 3.79 6.96 -12.42
N PRO A 89 5.12 6.99 -12.25
CA PRO A 89 5.87 5.83 -11.76
C PRO A 89 5.21 5.25 -10.50
N ALA A 90 4.87 3.97 -10.55
CA ALA A 90 4.20 3.27 -9.46
C ALA A 90 4.99 2.00 -9.11
N VAL A 91 5.13 1.74 -7.81
CA VAL A 91 5.75 0.51 -7.29
C VAL A 91 4.78 -0.16 -6.32
N GLU A 92 4.43 -1.41 -6.61
CA GLU A 92 3.67 -2.24 -5.69
C GLU A 92 4.59 -2.89 -4.64
N VAL A 93 4.17 -2.88 -3.39
CA VAL A 93 4.89 -3.44 -2.25
C VAL A 93 3.95 -4.27 -1.37
N HIS A 94 4.47 -5.36 -0.82
CA HIS A 94 3.75 -6.19 0.14
C HIS A 94 4.62 -6.39 1.39
N ILE A 95 4.03 -6.16 2.57
CA ILE A 95 4.75 -6.26 3.86
C ILE A 95 5.13 -7.71 4.18
N SER A 96 4.32 -8.65 3.72
CA SER A 96 4.56 -10.06 3.93
C SER A 96 5.17 -10.72 2.70
N ASP A 97 6.12 -11.62 2.93
CA ASP A 97 6.71 -12.51 1.93
C ASP A 97 5.61 -13.30 1.20
N VAL A 98 5.34 -12.90 -0.06
CA VAL A 98 4.28 -13.46 -0.90
C VAL A 98 4.61 -14.91 -1.28
N ASP A 99 5.90 -15.23 -1.43
CA ASP A 99 6.38 -16.52 -1.94
C ASP A 99 6.29 -17.63 -0.88
N ARG A 100 6.32 -17.30 0.41
CA ARG A 100 6.29 -18.30 1.49
C ARG A 100 4.87 -18.75 1.89
N ARG A 101 3.84 -18.35 1.14
CA ARG A 101 2.42 -18.39 1.57
C ARG A 101 1.47 -19.23 0.71
N GLY A 102 1.90 -19.70 -0.46
CA GLY A 102 1.03 -20.38 -1.44
C GLY A 102 0.29 -21.63 -0.94
N GLU A 103 0.81 -22.33 0.09
CA GLU A 103 0.16 -23.53 0.63
C GLU A 103 -0.98 -23.26 1.62
N ALA A 104 -1.01 -22.07 2.25
CA ALA A 104 -1.98 -21.75 3.31
C ALA A 104 -3.15 -20.88 2.84
N GLU A 105 -2.96 -20.07 1.79
CA GLU A 105 -3.97 -19.11 1.29
C GLU A 105 -3.98 -19.04 -0.26
N PRO A 106 -4.56 -20.05 -0.94
CA PRO A 106 -4.46 -20.23 -2.40
C PRO A 106 -5.10 -19.13 -3.26
N TRP A 107 -5.84 -18.18 -2.68
CA TRP A 107 -6.48 -17.06 -3.41
C TRP A 107 -5.59 -15.80 -3.52
N ARG A 108 -4.34 -15.86 -3.03
CA ARG A 108 -3.36 -14.75 -3.05
C ARG A 108 -2.28 -14.89 -4.12
N SER A 109 -2.39 -15.87 -5.00
CA SER A 109 -1.49 -16.08 -6.16
C SER A 109 -2.06 -15.50 -7.43
#